data_AF-A0A9X4R3H6-F1
#
_entry.id   AF-A0A9X4R3H6-F1
#
_cell.length_a   1.000
_cell.length_b   1.000
_cell.length_c   1.000
_cell.angle_alpha   90.00
_cell.angle_beta   90.00
_cell.angle_gamma   90.00
#
_symmetry.space_group_name_H-M   'P 1'
#
loop_
_entity.id
_entity.type
_entity.pdbx_description
1 polymer ?
#
loop_
_entity_poly.entity_id
_entity_poly.type
_entity_poly.pdbx_seq_one_letter_code
_entity_poly.pdbx_strand_id
1 'polypeptide(L)'
;MSDTDIISTVESHLVDTLKAAVAGTRLRVQDLPGDWDDDMLRRLLELAPCVLVSFSGGQVPRRGATRAIIDSGWLVYVVTSHPSGEQARRRGNAQAIGAYEVISRLIVPLLHGHTVPGVGTLELSGIQDLFTGAVERQGLAVYACAFNMPMGFDVAVDGALGDFATFAAQLDIPPHAPQATHTEWLAGNYANGRPDAQDTVTLPTT
;
A
#
# COMPACT_ATOMS: atom_id res chain seq x y z
N MET A 1 -23.43 -11.00 -0.46
CA MET A 1 -22.49 -10.35 -1.38
C MET A 1 -21.86 -9.25 -0.55
N SER A 2 -20.58 -9.38 -0.19
CA SER A 2 -19.87 -8.28 0.44
C SER A 2 -19.86 -7.10 -0.53
N ASP A 3 -20.45 -5.98 -0.13
CA ASP A 3 -20.30 -4.71 -0.83
C ASP A 3 -18.80 -4.39 -0.87
N THR A 4 -18.18 -4.64 -2.03
CA THR A 4 -16.76 -4.32 -2.21
C THR A 4 -16.66 -2.83 -2.46
N ASP A 5 -15.95 -2.13 -1.58
CA ASP A 5 -15.65 -0.72 -1.75
C ASP A 5 -15.04 -0.43 -3.14
N ILE A 6 -15.44 0.69 -3.75
CA ILE A 6 -15.05 1.05 -5.11
C ILE A 6 -13.53 1.29 -5.23
N ILE A 7 -12.89 1.83 -4.19
CA ILE A 7 -11.45 2.08 -4.17
C ILE A 7 -10.72 0.74 -4.17
N SER A 8 -11.09 -0.19 -3.29
CA SER A 8 -10.48 -1.53 -3.25
C SER A 8 -10.70 -2.32 -4.55
N THR A 9 -11.85 -2.12 -5.20
CA THR A 9 -12.16 -2.73 -6.50
C THR A 9 -11.23 -2.22 -7.60
N VAL A 10 -11.02 -0.91 -7.66
CA VAL A 10 -10.09 -0.30 -8.63
C VAL A 10 -8.66 -0.75 -8.34
N GLU A 11 -8.21 -0.68 -7.09
CA GLU A 11 -6.85 -1.09 -6.71
C GLU A 11 -6.57 -2.54 -7.11
N SER A 12 -7.48 -3.47 -6.77
CA SER A 12 -7.38 -4.88 -7.15
C SER A 12 -7.34 -5.06 -8.66
N HIS A 13 -8.20 -4.35 -9.41
CA HIS A 13 -8.22 -4.42 -10.87
C HIS A 13 -6.90 -3.96 -11.50
N LEU A 14 -6.29 -2.89 -10.97
CA LEU A 14 -5.01 -2.39 -11.44
C LEU A 14 -3.88 -3.36 -11.13
N VAL A 15 -3.85 -3.90 -9.90
CA VAL A 15 -2.87 -4.93 -9.50
C VAL A 15 -2.99 -6.16 -10.40
N ASP A 16 -4.20 -6.65 -10.67
CA ASP A 16 -4.41 -7.83 -11.51
C ASP A 16 -4.06 -7.57 -12.98
N THR A 17 -4.41 -6.39 -13.50
CA THR A 17 -4.02 -5.96 -14.85
C THR A 17 -2.49 -5.96 -15.00
N LEU A 18 -1.79 -5.39 -14.02
CA LEU A 18 -0.33 -5.32 -14.02
C LEU A 18 0.29 -6.71 -13.84
N LYS A 19 -0.22 -7.55 -12.93
CA LYS A 19 0.24 -8.93 -12.75
C LYS A 19 0.12 -9.74 -14.04
N ALA A 20 -1.01 -9.61 -14.74
CA ALA A 20 -1.23 -10.29 -16.01
C ALA A 20 -0.21 -9.84 -17.08
N ALA A 21 0.07 -8.53 -17.16
CA ALA A 21 1.01 -7.97 -18.12
C ALA A 21 2.47 -8.41 -17.89
N VAL A 22 2.83 -8.78 -16.66
CA VAL A 22 4.19 -9.18 -16.29
C VAL A 22 4.33 -10.67 -15.98
N ALA A 23 3.29 -11.46 -16.27
CA ALA A 23 3.30 -12.90 -16.07
C ALA A 23 4.50 -13.53 -16.80
N GLY A 24 5.27 -14.35 -16.08
CA GLY A 24 6.49 -14.98 -16.59
C GLY A 24 7.76 -14.12 -16.51
N THR A 25 7.66 -12.88 -16.03
CA THR A 25 8.83 -12.06 -15.68
C THR A 25 9.18 -12.17 -14.20
N ARG A 26 10.30 -11.57 -13.78
CA ARG A 26 10.67 -11.44 -12.36
C ARG A 26 10.06 -10.21 -11.68
N LEU A 27 9.31 -9.38 -12.40
CA LEU A 27 8.72 -8.17 -11.85
C LEU A 27 7.56 -8.53 -10.92
N ARG A 28 7.66 -8.16 -9.65
CA ARG A 28 6.60 -8.41 -8.66
C ARG A 28 5.59 -7.26 -8.68
N VAL A 29 4.31 -7.55 -8.46
CA VAL A 29 3.24 -6.54 -8.42
C VAL A 29 2.36 -6.78 -7.21
N GLN A 30 2.11 -5.73 -6.43
CA GLN A 30 1.23 -5.75 -5.27
C GLN A 30 0.69 -4.34 -4.96
N ASP A 31 -0.25 -4.25 -4.03
CA ASP A 31 -0.62 -3.01 -3.35
C ASP A 31 0.51 -2.49 -2.44
N LEU A 32 0.48 -1.21 -2.10
CA LEU A 32 1.46 -0.59 -1.20
C LEU A 32 1.22 -1.08 0.25
N PRO A 33 2.14 -1.85 0.85
CA PRO A 33 1.90 -2.57 2.10
C PRO A 33 2.03 -1.72 3.38
N GLY A 34 2.34 -0.42 3.28
CA GLY A 34 2.57 0.45 4.43
C GLY A 34 3.19 1.81 4.10
N ASP A 35 3.60 2.54 5.14
CA ASP A 35 4.17 3.87 5.04
C ASP A 35 5.60 3.88 4.48
N TRP A 36 6.04 5.03 3.99
CA TRP A 36 7.40 5.25 3.46
C TRP A 36 8.43 5.45 4.59
N ASP A 37 8.73 4.38 5.32
CA ASP A 37 9.76 4.34 6.36
C ASP A 37 10.97 3.46 5.98
N ASP A 38 11.97 3.42 6.85
CA ASP A 38 13.19 2.63 6.63
C ASP A 38 12.92 1.11 6.55
N ASP A 39 11.89 0.62 7.23
CA ASP A 39 11.51 -0.80 7.23
C ASP A 39 10.89 -1.19 5.90
N MET A 40 10.03 -0.32 5.38
CA MET A 40 9.44 -0.45 4.06
C MET A 40 10.53 -0.39 2.97
N LEU A 41 11.48 0.55 3.05
CA LEU A 41 12.60 0.61 2.11
C LEU A 41 13.46 -0.67 2.15
N ARG A 42 13.70 -1.24 3.34
CA ARG A 42 14.39 -2.53 3.47
C ARG A 42 13.62 -3.66 2.79
N ARG A 43 12.31 -3.75 3.03
CA ARG A 43 11.43 -4.74 2.38
C ARG A 43 11.42 -4.58 0.87
N LEU A 44 11.41 -3.34 0.37
CA LEU A 44 11.46 -3.07 -1.07
C LEU A 44 12.76 -3.51 -1.74
N LEU A 45 13.88 -3.47 -1.02
CA LEU A 45 15.14 -4.00 -1.53
C LEU A 45 15.06 -5.50 -1.83
N GLU A 46 14.39 -6.27 -0.97
CA GLU A 46 14.19 -7.72 -1.14
C GLU A 46 13.15 -8.05 -2.23
N LEU A 47 12.18 -7.15 -2.44
CA LEU A 47 11.13 -7.32 -3.44
C LEU A 47 11.55 -6.86 -4.84
N ALA A 48 12.55 -5.98 -4.95
CA ALA A 48 12.97 -5.40 -6.21
C ALA A 48 13.48 -6.46 -7.22
N PRO A 49 13.15 -6.33 -8.52
CA PRO A 49 12.32 -5.27 -9.09
C PRO A 49 10.82 -5.50 -8.85
N CYS A 50 10.10 -4.45 -8.46
CA CYS A 50 8.66 -4.52 -8.20
C CYS A 50 7.90 -3.26 -8.62
N VAL A 51 6.58 -3.43 -8.73
CA VAL A 51 5.60 -2.38 -8.99
C VAL A 51 4.58 -2.38 -7.87
N LEU A 52 4.27 -1.22 -7.32
CA LEU A 52 3.30 -1.07 -6.23
C LEU A 52 2.17 -0.14 -6.68
N VAL A 53 0.94 -0.46 -6.32
CA VAL A 53 -0.23 0.38 -6.60
C VAL A 53 -0.76 0.97 -5.30
N SER A 54 -1.20 2.23 -5.34
CA SER A 54 -1.82 2.89 -4.18
C SER A 54 -2.80 3.97 -4.62
N PHE A 55 -3.89 4.12 -3.87
CA PHE A 55 -4.78 5.28 -3.94
C PHE A 55 -4.17 6.48 -3.21
N SER A 56 -4.09 7.63 -3.89
CA SER A 56 -3.50 8.87 -3.35
C SER A 56 -4.52 9.95 -2.97
N GLY A 57 -5.81 9.58 -2.92
CA GLY A 57 -6.91 10.52 -2.68
C GLY A 57 -7.50 11.03 -4.00
N GLY A 58 -8.25 12.12 -3.94
CA GLY A 58 -8.78 12.77 -5.13
C GLY A 58 -9.41 14.10 -4.81
N GLN A 59 -9.68 14.89 -5.84
CA GLN A 59 -10.22 16.24 -5.71
C GLN A 59 -11.59 16.33 -6.35
N VAL A 60 -12.48 17.14 -5.77
CA VAL A 60 -13.80 17.39 -6.38
C VAL A 60 -13.58 18.25 -7.64
N PRO A 61 -13.95 17.78 -8.84
CA PRO A 61 -13.68 18.48 -10.08
C PRO A 61 -14.47 19.79 -10.18
N ARG A 62 -15.63 19.88 -9.51
CA ARG A 62 -16.47 21.08 -9.48
C ARG A 62 -17.23 21.22 -8.16
N ARG A 63 -17.10 22.39 -7.52
CA ARG A 63 -17.90 22.73 -6.32
C ARG A 63 -19.39 22.79 -6.67
N GLY A 64 -20.23 22.24 -5.78
CA GLY A 64 -21.68 22.22 -5.95
C GLY A 64 -22.21 21.10 -6.86
N ALA A 65 -21.40 20.08 -7.14
CA ALA A 65 -21.89 18.87 -7.81
C ALA A 65 -22.95 18.18 -6.95
N THR A 66 -24.04 17.72 -7.58
CA THR A 66 -25.12 16.96 -6.94
C THR A 66 -24.79 15.49 -6.75
N ARG A 67 -23.69 15.01 -7.35
CA ARG A 67 -23.16 13.65 -7.22
C ARG A 67 -21.81 13.69 -6.51
N ALA A 68 -21.55 12.70 -5.66
CA ALA A 68 -20.25 12.51 -5.03
C ALA A 68 -19.26 11.95 -6.05
N ILE A 69 -18.61 12.84 -6.81
CA ILE A 69 -17.61 12.47 -7.82
C ILE A 69 -16.29 13.15 -7.47
N ILE A 70 -15.21 12.39 -7.56
CA ILE A 70 -13.84 12.91 -7.48
C ILE A 70 -13.10 12.63 -8.78
N ASP A 71 -12.10 13.47 -9.05
CA ASP A 71 -10.97 13.07 -9.87
C ASP A 71 -9.99 12.31 -8.97
N SER A 72 -10.03 10.98 -9.03
CA SER A 72 -9.25 10.08 -8.17
C SER A 72 -7.80 9.98 -8.65
N GLY A 73 -6.86 10.10 -7.73
CA GLY A 73 -5.43 9.98 -7.98
C GLY A 73 -4.91 8.59 -7.61
N TRP A 74 -4.20 7.96 -8.53
CA TRP A 74 -3.60 6.64 -8.39
C TRP A 74 -2.10 6.72 -8.64
N LEU A 75 -1.32 6.13 -7.73
CA LEU A 75 0.14 6.07 -7.85
C LEU A 75 0.56 4.64 -8.15
N VAL A 76 1.36 4.51 -9.20
CA VAL A 76 2.04 3.26 -9.56
C VAL A 76 3.53 3.47 -9.38
N TYR A 77 4.05 2.91 -8.30
CA TYR A 77 5.47 2.99 -7.96
C TYR A 77 6.26 1.93 -8.72
N VAL A 78 7.36 2.32 -9.34
CA VAL A 78 8.32 1.43 -9.97
C VAL A 78 9.59 1.44 -9.12
N VAL A 79 9.93 0.27 -8.58
CA VAL A 79 11.07 0.10 -7.69
C VAL A 79 12.06 -0.86 -8.33
N THR A 80 13.30 -0.40 -8.45
CA THR A 80 14.41 -1.21 -8.97
C THR A 80 15.62 -1.13 -8.06
N SER A 81 16.39 -2.21 -8.03
CA SER A 81 17.66 -2.30 -7.31
C SER A 81 18.73 -2.83 -8.25
N HIS A 82 19.96 -2.39 -8.05
CA HIS A 82 21.08 -2.84 -8.85
C HIS A 82 22.40 -2.62 -8.07
N PRO A 83 23.28 -3.64 -8.00
CA PRO A 83 24.55 -3.54 -7.29
C PRO A 83 25.54 -2.59 -7.98
N SER A 84 25.47 -2.47 -9.31
CA SER A 84 26.34 -1.58 -10.11
C SER A 84 26.02 -0.07 -10.04
N GLY A 85 25.23 0.36 -9.05
CA GLY A 85 24.94 1.77 -8.80
C GLY A 85 23.75 2.36 -9.56
N GLU A 86 23.52 3.65 -9.33
CA GLU A 86 22.26 4.35 -9.66
C GLU A 86 21.92 4.36 -11.16
N GLN A 87 22.92 4.51 -12.02
CA GLN A 87 22.69 4.50 -13.48
C GLN A 87 22.11 3.16 -13.95
N ALA A 88 22.59 2.04 -13.38
CA ALA A 88 22.11 0.70 -13.71
C ALA A 88 20.72 0.44 -13.12
N ARG A 89 20.36 1.03 -11.97
CA ARG A 89 18.99 0.96 -11.43
C ARG A 89 18.00 1.66 -12.34
N ARG A 90 18.34 2.87 -12.80
CA ARG A 90 17.47 3.68 -13.67
C ARG A 90 17.33 3.10 -15.08
N ARG A 91 18.45 2.75 -15.71
CA ARG A 91 18.49 2.37 -17.13
C ARG A 91 18.49 0.87 -17.37
N GLY A 92 18.80 0.07 -16.35
CA GLY A 92 19.03 -1.35 -16.51
C GLY A 92 20.38 -1.66 -17.16
N ASN A 93 20.56 -2.92 -17.49
CA ASN A 93 21.66 -3.42 -18.33
C ASN A 93 21.18 -4.67 -19.10
N ALA A 94 22.10 -5.40 -19.74
CA ALA A 94 21.75 -6.60 -20.50
C ALA A 94 21.11 -7.74 -19.66
N GLN A 95 21.22 -7.70 -18.33
CA GLN A 95 20.79 -8.75 -17.41
C GLN A 95 19.65 -8.33 -16.47
N ALA A 96 19.40 -7.02 -16.30
CA ALA A 96 18.45 -6.48 -15.36
C ALA A 96 17.68 -5.29 -15.95
N ILE A 97 16.36 -5.31 -15.77
CA ILE A 97 15.48 -4.23 -16.22
C ILE A 97 15.64 -2.99 -15.33
N GLY A 98 15.72 -1.82 -15.95
CA GLY A 98 15.77 -0.54 -15.24
C GLY A 98 14.40 0.10 -15.07
N ALA A 99 14.28 1.01 -14.11
CA ALA A 99 13.03 1.74 -13.85
C ALA A 99 12.46 2.41 -15.11
N TYR A 100 13.31 3.02 -15.95
CA TYR A 100 12.87 3.71 -17.16
C TYR A 100 12.23 2.78 -18.18
N GLU A 101 12.75 1.55 -18.30
CA GLU A 101 12.18 0.58 -19.22
C GLU A 101 10.81 0.10 -18.74
N VAL A 102 10.68 -0.19 -17.44
CA VAL A 102 9.39 -0.52 -16.83
C VAL A 102 8.38 0.61 -17.04
N ILE A 103 8.76 1.86 -16.80
CA ILE A 103 7.86 3.01 -16.96
C ILE A 103 7.43 3.19 -18.42
N SER A 104 8.40 3.26 -19.33
CA SER A 104 8.16 3.65 -20.73
C SER A 104 7.60 2.53 -21.60
N ARG A 105 7.86 1.25 -21.28
CA ARG A 105 7.44 0.10 -22.09
C ARG A 105 6.29 -0.68 -21.48
N LEU A 106 6.07 -0.57 -20.18
CA LEU A 106 5.00 -1.30 -19.48
C LEU A 106 3.99 -0.33 -18.86
N ILE A 107 4.37 0.45 -17.85
CA ILE A 107 3.39 1.16 -17.01
C ILE A 107 2.61 2.21 -17.80
N VAL A 108 3.30 3.12 -18.49
CA VAL A 108 2.62 4.19 -19.23
C VAL A 108 1.80 3.66 -20.40
N PRO A 109 2.33 2.79 -21.29
CA PRO A 109 1.54 2.27 -22.40
C PRO A 109 0.37 1.39 -21.98
N LEU A 110 0.49 0.68 -20.85
CA LEU A 110 -0.57 -0.20 -20.36
C LEU A 110 -1.70 0.58 -19.69
N LEU A 111 -1.36 1.57 -18.85
CA LEU A 111 -2.34 2.20 -17.96
C LEU A 111 -2.89 3.52 -18.50
N HIS A 112 -2.16 4.26 -19.34
CA HIS A 112 -2.74 5.45 -19.95
C HIS A 112 -3.84 5.07 -20.95
N GLY A 113 -5.07 5.53 -20.69
CA GLY A 113 -6.26 5.16 -21.46
C GLY A 113 -6.87 3.81 -21.04
N HIS A 114 -6.31 3.13 -20.04
CA HIS A 114 -6.90 1.89 -19.51
C HIS A 114 -8.22 2.20 -18.82
N THR A 115 -9.24 1.40 -19.13
CA THR A 115 -10.58 1.58 -18.57
C THR A 115 -10.85 0.51 -17.53
N VAL A 116 -11.21 0.95 -16.32
CA VAL A 116 -11.74 0.08 -15.27
C VAL A 116 -13.25 -0.04 -15.51
N PRO A 117 -13.78 -1.26 -15.80
CA PRO A 117 -15.18 -1.44 -16.14
C PRO A 117 -16.13 -0.89 -15.08
N GLY A 118 -17.09 -0.05 -15.50
CA GLY A 118 -18.09 0.52 -14.59
C GLY A 118 -17.58 1.68 -13.71
N VAL A 119 -16.30 2.06 -13.80
CA VAL A 119 -15.72 3.13 -12.99
C VAL A 119 -15.25 4.31 -13.84
N GLY A 120 -14.22 4.12 -14.67
CA GLY A 120 -13.62 5.22 -15.41
C GLY A 120 -12.38 4.82 -16.20
N THR A 121 -11.74 5.82 -16.82
CA THR A 121 -10.53 5.66 -17.63
C THR A 121 -9.37 6.41 -16.97
N LEU A 122 -8.21 5.76 -16.90
CA LEU A 122 -7.00 6.34 -16.34
C LEU A 122 -6.32 7.29 -17.32
N GLU A 123 -5.90 8.45 -16.84
CA GLU A 123 -5.11 9.43 -17.57
C GLU A 123 -3.80 9.70 -16.83
N LEU A 124 -2.66 9.64 -17.53
CA LEU A 124 -1.37 9.92 -16.91
C LEU A 124 -1.30 11.42 -16.57
N SER A 125 -1.09 11.73 -15.30
CA SER A 125 -0.99 13.12 -14.79
C SER A 125 0.44 13.52 -14.45
N GLY A 126 1.35 12.56 -14.22
CA GLY A 126 2.76 12.86 -14.03
C GLY A 126 3.64 11.65 -13.75
N ILE A 127 4.95 11.87 -13.78
CA ILE A 127 5.96 10.90 -13.35
C ILE A 127 6.94 11.64 -12.43
N GLN A 128 7.16 11.11 -11.23
CA GLN A 128 8.00 11.73 -10.21
C GLN A 128 9.15 10.80 -9.84
N ASP A 129 10.36 11.36 -9.73
CA ASP A 129 11.50 10.68 -9.10
C ASP A 129 11.35 10.87 -7.58
N LEU A 130 11.23 9.77 -6.83
CA LEU A 130 11.12 9.78 -5.37
C LEU A 130 12.49 9.63 -4.71
N PHE A 131 13.52 10.15 -5.37
CA PHE A 131 14.87 10.21 -4.84
C PHE A 131 14.91 10.93 -3.50
N THR A 132 15.39 10.20 -2.49
CA THR A 132 15.81 10.74 -1.21
C THR A 132 17.15 10.13 -0.83
N GLY A 133 17.89 10.79 0.07
CA GLY A 133 19.12 10.21 0.61
C GLY A 133 18.91 8.90 1.36
N ALA A 134 17.68 8.57 1.80
CA ALA A 134 17.34 7.27 2.37
C ALA A 134 17.20 6.19 1.28
N VAL A 135 16.47 6.49 0.20
CA VAL A 135 16.29 5.60 -0.96
C VAL A 135 17.64 5.25 -1.60
N GLU A 136 18.52 6.25 -1.77
CA GLU A 136 19.85 6.02 -2.33
C GLU A 136 20.72 5.12 -1.44
N ARG A 137 20.75 5.40 -0.12
CA ARG A 137 21.49 4.59 0.87
C ARG A 137 21.02 3.14 0.89
N GLN A 138 19.73 2.91 0.72
CA GLN A 138 19.16 1.56 0.67
C GLN A 138 19.45 0.83 -0.64
N GLY A 139 19.97 1.54 -1.64
CA GLY A 139 20.35 0.93 -2.90
C GLY A 139 19.21 0.78 -3.90
N LEU A 140 18.22 1.68 -3.82
CA LEU A 140 17.01 1.65 -4.63
C LEU A 140 16.93 2.83 -5.59
N ALA A 141 16.19 2.65 -6.68
CA ALA A 141 15.62 3.73 -7.46
C ALA A 141 14.10 3.58 -7.47
N VAL A 142 13.38 4.63 -7.09
CA VAL A 142 11.93 4.64 -6.92
C VAL A 142 11.34 5.79 -7.73
N TYR A 143 10.40 5.45 -8.60
CA TYR A 143 9.63 6.42 -9.38
C TYR A 143 8.14 6.20 -9.14
N ALA A 144 7.35 7.26 -9.17
CA ALA A 144 5.90 7.18 -9.13
C ALA A 144 5.30 7.68 -10.44
N CYS A 145 4.50 6.85 -11.10
CA CYS A 145 3.61 7.27 -12.18
C CYS A 145 2.25 7.63 -11.57
N ALA A 146 1.85 8.88 -11.69
CA ALA A 146 0.58 9.39 -11.22
C ALA A 146 -0.47 9.34 -12.33
N PHE A 147 -1.65 8.81 -12.00
CA PHE A 147 -2.79 8.73 -12.89
C PHE A 147 -4.02 9.33 -12.24
N ASN A 148 -4.87 9.94 -13.05
CA ASN A 148 -6.15 10.49 -12.65
C ASN A 148 -7.28 9.68 -13.28
N MET A 149 -8.39 9.52 -12.57
CA MET A 149 -9.59 8.85 -13.07
C MET A 149 -10.85 9.41 -12.40
N PRO A 150 -11.87 9.86 -13.15
CA PRO A 150 -13.16 10.19 -12.58
C PRO A 150 -13.78 8.98 -11.87
N MET A 151 -14.17 9.15 -10.62
CA MET A 151 -14.77 8.08 -9.81
C MET A 151 -15.96 8.63 -9.02
N GLY A 152 -17.10 7.95 -9.14
CA GLY A 152 -18.33 8.29 -8.42
C GLY A 152 -18.54 7.37 -7.23
N PHE A 153 -18.99 7.94 -6.12
CA PHE A 153 -19.44 7.20 -4.94
C PHE A 153 -20.96 7.13 -4.92
N ASP A 154 -21.49 6.02 -4.43
CA ASP A 154 -22.89 5.99 -4.03
C ASP A 154 -23.08 6.89 -2.80
N VAL A 155 -24.16 7.67 -2.82
CA VAL A 155 -24.55 8.57 -1.74
C VAL A 155 -25.63 7.96 -0.85
N ALA A 156 -26.20 6.81 -1.26
CA ALA A 156 -27.03 6.01 -0.39
C ALA A 156 -26.17 5.44 0.75
N VAL A 157 -26.51 5.81 1.98
CA VAL A 157 -25.92 5.18 3.16
C VAL A 157 -26.71 3.91 3.43
N ASP A 158 -26.32 2.81 2.77
CA ASP A 158 -26.73 1.48 3.23
C ASP A 158 -25.87 1.09 4.45
N GLY A 159 -26.54 0.61 5.49
CA GLY A 159 -26.03 0.59 6.86
C GLY A 159 -24.88 -0.38 7.17
N ALA A 160 -24.21 -0.05 8.29
CA ALA A 160 -23.19 -0.75 9.05
C ALA A 160 -21.88 -1.09 8.29
N LEU A 161 -20.83 -0.30 8.59
CA LEU A 161 -19.44 -0.76 8.43
C LEU A 161 -19.32 -2.14 9.07
N GLY A 162 -18.51 -3.02 8.47
CA GLY A 162 -18.25 -4.33 9.04
C GLY A 162 -17.82 -4.21 10.51
N ASP A 163 -18.31 -5.12 11.36
CA ASP A 163 -17.96 -5.11 12.77
C ASP A 163 -16.43 -5.10 12.94
N PHE A 164 -15.94 -4.23 13.82
CA PHE A 164 -14.56 -4.29 14.30
C PHE A 164 -14.42 -5.48 15.25
N ALA A 165 -14.46 -6.70 14.70
CA ALA A 165 -14.52 -7.94 15.46
C ALA A 165 -13.15 -8.37 16.00
N THR A 166 -12.06 -7.96 15.35
CA THR A 166 -10.71 -8.45 15.65
C THR A 166 -9.72 -7.30 15.75
N PHE A 167 -9.10 -7.18 16.93
CA PHE A 167 -7.91 -6.35 17.15
C PHE A 167 -6.70 -7.27 17.33
N ALA A 168 -5.71 -7.15 16.44
CA ALA A 168 -4.44 -7.86 16.55
C ALA A 168 -3.34 -6.88 16.95
N ALA A 169 -2.74 -7.09 18.12
CA ALA A 169 -1.58 -6.33 18.58
C ALA A 169 -0.41 -7.29 18.84
N GLN A 170 0.76 -6.96 18.30
CA GLN A 170 2.03 -7.56 18.72
C GLN A 170 2.73 -6.57 19.64
N LEU A 171 2.87 -6.96 20.90
CA LEU A 171 3.64 -6.20 21.89
C LEU A 171 5.03 -6.84 21.98
N ASP A 172 6.03 -6.17 21.41
CA ASP A 172 7.43 -6.54 21.55
C ASP A 172 8.02 -5.90 22.83
N ILE A 173 7.45 -6.28 23.97
CA ILE A 173 7.88 -5.80 25.30
C ILE A 173 8.37 -7.03 26.07
N PRO A 174 9.67 -7.11 26.42
CA PRO A 174 10.19 -8.17 27.28
C PRO A 174 9.45 -8.18 28.63
N PRO A 175 9.16 -9.35 29.21
CA PRO A 175 8.47 -9.41 30.50
C PRO A 175 9.29 -8.70 31.58
N HIS A 176 8.76 -7.61 32.11
CA HIS A 176 9.38 -6.85 33.20
C HIS A 176 9.26 -7.53 34.56
N ALA A 177 8.69 -8.75 34.62
CA ALA A 177 8.51 -9.53 35.83
C ALA A 177 8.95 -11.00 35.64
N PRO A 178 9.51 -11.64 36.69
CA PRO A 178 9.76 -13.07 36.70
C PRO A 178 8.48 -13.89 36.47
N GLN A 179 8.61 -15.07 35.84
CA GLN A 179 7.48 -15.97 35.53
C GLN A 179 6.64 -16.33 36.77
N ALA A 180 7.27 -16.49 37.93
CA ALA A 180 6.57 -16.79 39.18
C ALA A 180 5.59 -15.67 39.59
N THR A 181 6.03 -14.41 39.48
CA THR A 181 5.22 -13.22 39.73
C THR A 181 4.06 -13.14 38.74
N HIS A 182 4.30 -13.48 37.47
CA HIS A 182 3.25 -13.53 36.45
C HIS A 182 2.18 -14.60 36.74
N THR A 183 2.57 -15.79 37.24
CA THR A 183 1.61 -16.83 37.66
C THR A 183 0.75 -16.38 38.85
N GLU A 184 1.31 -15.64 39.80
CA GLU A 184 0.54 -15.05 40.91
C GLU A 184 -0.51 -14.06 40.40
N TRP A 185 -0.15 -13.21 39.44
CA TRP A 185 -1.08 -12.24 38.83
C TRP A 185 -2.22 -12.88 38.06
N LEU A 186 -1.95 -13.96 37.31
CA LEU A 186 -2.99 -14.75 36.62
C LEU A 186 -3.99 -15.40 37.60
N ALA A 187 -3.54 -15.70 38.82
CA ALA A 187 -4.39 -16.20 39.91
C ALA A 187 -5.10 -15.07 40.69
N GLY A 188 -4.96 -13.81 40.26
CA GLY A 188 -5.54 -12.64 40.92
C GLY A 188 -4.83 -12.23 42.21
N ASN A 189 -3.63 -12.74 42.48
CA ASN A 189 -2.84 -12.39 43.66
C ASN A 189 -1.84 -11.26 43.32
N TYR A 190 -2.05 -10.09 43.92
CA TYR A 190 -1.26 -8.88 43.68
C TYR A 190 -0.49 -8.40 44.91
N ALA A 191 -0.25 -9.28 45.89
CA ALA A 191 0.34 -8.88 47.17
C ALA A 191 1.81 -8.42 47.07
N ASN A 192 2.57 -8.98 46.11
CA ASN A 192 4.01 -8.76 45.97
C ASN A 192 4.40 -7.92 44.75
N GLY A 193 3.42 -7.26 44.12
CA GLY A 193 3.59 -6.51 42.89
C GLY A 193 2.35 -6.57 42.02
N ARG A 194 2.27 -5.70 41.03
CA ARG A 194 1.20 -5.65 40.04
C ARG A 194 1.79 -5.57 38.63
N PRO A 195 1.05 -6.05 37.61
CA PRO A 195 1.36 -5.72 36.23
C PRO A 195 1.50 -4.20 36.07
N ASP A 196 2.51 -3.80 35.31
CA ASP A 196 2.80 -2.42 34.90
C ASP A 196 1.75 -1.89 33.92
N ALA A 197 1.17 -2.77 33.10
CA ALA A 197 0.00 -2.49 32.28
C ALA A 197 -1.15 -3.45 32.61
N GLN A 198 -2.33 -2.90 32.87
CA GLN A 198 -3.59 -3.65 32.99
C GLN A 198 -4.57 -3.06 31.98
N ASP A 199 -5.14 -3.92 31.15
CA ASP A 199 -6.23 -3.55 30.26
C ASP A 199 -7.48 -4.36 30.65
N THR A 200 -8.63 -3.69 30.67
CA THR A 200 -9.92 -4.31 30.95
C THR A 200 -10.86 -3.94 29.82
N VAL A 201 -10.99 -4.84 28.84
CA VAL A 201 -11.90 -4.66 27.72
C VAL A 201 -13.26 -5.23 28.10
N THR A 202 -14.26 -4.36 28.23
CA THR A 202 -15.66 -4.79 28.36
C THR A 202 -16.22 -4.99 26.98
N LEU A 203 -16.47 -6.25 26.59
CA LEU A 203 -17.15 -6.53 25.34
C LEU A 203 -18.64 -6.16 25.48
N PRO A 204 -19.24 -5.48 24.50
CA PRO A 204 -20.67 -5.25 24.50
C PRO A 204 -21.40 -6.61 24.47
N THR A 205 -22.24 -6.85 25.47
CA THR A 205 -23.19 -7.98 25.45
C THR A 205 -24.28 -7.66 24.45
N THR A 206 -24.35 -8.45 23.38
CA THR A 206 -25.48 -8.51 22.47
C THR A 206 -26.70 -9.16 23.11
#